data_AF-A0A8J5TQF5-F1
#
_entry.id   AF-A0A8J5TQF5-F1
#
_cell.length_a   1.000
_cell.length_b   1.000
_cell.length_c   1.000
_cell.angle_alpha   90.00
_cell.angle_beta   90.00
_cell.angle_gamma   90.00
#
_symmetry.space_group_name_H-M   'P 1'
#
loop_
_entity.id
_entity.type
_entity.pdbx_description
1 polymer ?
#
loop_
_entity_poly.entity_id
_entity_poly.type
_entity_poly.pdbx_seq_one_letter_code
_entity_poly.pdbx_strand_id
1 'polypeptide(L)'
;MNHCDQPFMVEHRLSSNLVYYDGLPPELTASERYSYRGRAILKPKTTGLHEFSLFLSELEREEVQDSGRIGFMENPGVLDKFFQDDIDMARGSDIAIIIVGKDHEWETETSDMVSMDLPGRSNEFISAVAVPRSTGFS
;
A
#
# COMPACT_ATOMS: atom_id res chain seq x y z
N MET A 1 35.41 -2.08 -6.94
CA MET A 1 35.54 -0.80 -6.19
C MET A 1 35.95 -1.12 -4.77
N ASN A 2 36.90 -0.38 -4.19
CA ASN A 2 37.19 -0.47 -2.76
C ASN A 2 36.05 0.26 -2.01
N HIS A 3 35.25 -0.47 -1.23
CA HIS A 3 34.17 0.11 -0.45
C HIS A 3 34.77 0.95 0.70
N CYS A 4 34.89 2.25 0.52
CA CYS A 4 34.94 3.17 1.66
C CYS A 4 33.54 3.17 2.29
N ASP A 5 33.46 3.17 3.62
CA ASP A 5 32.21 3.16 4.41
C ASP A 5 31.29 4.39 4.21
N GLN A 6 31.53 5.20 3.17
CA GLN A 6 30.74 6.36 2.82
C GLN A 6 29.80 6.03 1.65
N PRO A 7 28.51 6.36 1.77
CA PRO A 7 27.55 6.15 0.69
C PRO A 7 27.90 7.03 -0.51
N PHE A 8 27.75 6.47 -1.71
CA PHE A 8 27.97 7.19 -2.96
C PHE A 8 26.90 8.27 -3.20
N MET A 9 25.67 8.01 -2.76
CA MET A 9 24.56 8.96 -2.79
C MET A 9 23.73 8.86 -1.49
N VAL A 10 23.25 10.00 -1.00
CA VAL A 10 22.33 10.08 0.14
C VAL A 10 21.14 10.93 -0.26
N GLU A 11 19.95 10.39 -0.03
CA GLU A 11 18.69 11.12 -0.27
C GLU A 11 17.82 11.09 0.98
N HIS A 12 17.07 12.17 1.20
CA HIS A 12 16.09 12.29 2.27
C HIS A 12 14.70 12.43 1.68
N ARG A 13 13.87 11.39 1.84
CA ARG A 13 12.47 11.39 1.38
C ARG A 13 11.52 11.41 2.56
N LEU A 14 10.38 12.07 2.38
CA LEU A 14 9.27 12.04 3.34
C LEU A 14 8.40 10.78 3.19
N SER A 15 8.43 10.13 2.03
CA SER A 15 7.61 8.97 1.70
C SER A 15 8.42 7.90 0.96
N SER A 16 8.07 6.63 1.22
CA SER A 16 8.61 5.46 0.55
C SER A 16 7.72 4.94 -0.58
N ASN A 17 6.62 5.66 -0.91
CA ASN A 17 5.56 5.15 -1.81
C ASN A 17 6.07 4.76 -3.20
N LEU A 18 7.24 5.26 -3.58
CA LEU A 18 7.91 4.90 -4.81
C LEU A 18 9.40 5.25 -4.71
N VAL A 19 10.24 4.29 -4.33
CA VAL A 19 11.69 4.43 -4.55
C VAL A 19 11.97 3.90 -5.95
N TYR A 20 11.52 4.64 -6.96
CA TYR A 20 12.13 4.52 -8.27
C TYR A 20 13.51 5.14 -8.20
N TYR A 21 14.44 4.40 -8.76
CA TYR A 21 15.84 4.79 -8.80
C TYR A 21 16.19 5.61 -10.05
N ASP A 22 15.21 6.28 -10.64
CA ASP A 22 15.41 7.30 -11.69
C ASP A 22 16.39 8.40 -11.27
N GLY A 23 16.64 8.52 -9.96
CA GLY A 23 17.64 9.42 -9.37
C GLY A 23 19.00 8.77 -9.08
N LEU A 24 19.32 7.59 -9.61
CA LEU A 24 20.70 7.09 -9.47
C LEU A 24 21.70 8.06 -10.09
N PRO A 25 22.89 8.17 -9.49
CA PRO A 25 23.95 8.91 -10.12
C PRO A 25 24.30 8.26 -11.47
N PRO A 26 24.59 9.06 -12.53
CA PRO A 26 24.90 8.56 -13.87
C PRO A 26 26.05 7.55 -13.93
N GLU A 27 26.90 7.53 -12.90
CA GLU A 27 28.04 6.62 -12.78
C GLU A 27 27.64 5.19 -12.42
N LEU A 28 26.42 4.96 -11.91
CA LEU A 28 25.88 3.63 -11.68
C LEU A 28 25.07 3.19 -12.90
N THR A 29 25.58 2.20 -13.62
CA THR A 29 24.91 1.59 -14.76
C THR A 29 24.12 0.36 -14.32
N ALA A 30 23.08 -0.01 -15.08
CA ALA A 30 22.25 -1.19 -14.81
C ALA A 30 23.03 -2.52 -14.71
N SER A 31 24.27 -2.56 -15.21
CA SER A 31 25.14 -3.75 -15.19
C SER A 31 25.93 -3.94 -13.88
N GLU A 32 25.94 -2.94 -13.00
CA GLU A 32 26.78 -2.94 -11.79
C GLU A 32 25.99 -3.39 -10.56
N ARG A 33 26.63 -4.22 -9.72
CA ARG A 33 26.04 -4.60 -8.43
C ARG A 33 26.18 -3.45 -7.44
N TYR A 34 25.06 -2.99 -6.92
CA TYR A 34 25.01 -2.00 -5.84
C TYR A 34 24.17 -2.51 -4.67
N SER A 35 24.21 -1.77 -3.56
CA SER A 35 23.36 -2.02 -2.41
C SER A 35 22.88 -0.67 -1.86
N TYR A 36 21.74 -0.66 -1.19
CA TYR A 36 21.21 0.53 -0.55
C TYR A 36 21.01 0.28 0.95
N ARG A 37 21.00 1.37 1.73
CA ARG A 37 20.68 1.35 3.15
C ARG A 37 19.62 2.41 3.44
N GLY A 38 18.40 1.97 3.69
CA GLY A 38 17.33 2.83 4.21
C GLY A 38 17.43 2.98 5.73
N ARG A 39 17.22 4.19 6.25
CA ARG A 39 17.09 4.45 7.69
C ARG A 39 15.93 5.41 7.94
N ALA A 40 15.03 5.03 8.82
CA ALA A 40 13.93 5.86 9.27
C ALA A 40 13.78 5.75 10.80
N ILE A 41 13.28 6.82 11.42
CA ILE A 41 12.79 6.79 12.81
C ILE A 41 11.27 6.82 12.73
N LEU A 42 10.65 5.71 13.14
CA LEU A 42 9.19 5.63 13.24
C LEU A 42 8.79 5.88 14.69
N LYS A 43 7.87 6.82 14.88
CA LYS A 43 7.26 7.10 16.18
C LYS A 43 5.78 6.72 16.11
N PRO A 44 5.41 5.51 16.57
CA PRO A 44 4.02 5.09 16.55
C PRO A 44 3.12 6.04 17.34
N LYS A 45 1.93 6.31 16.82
CA LYS A 45 0.88 7.11 17.45
C LYS A 45 -0.08 6.25 18.29
N THR A 46 -0.17 4.97 17.98
CA THR A 46 -1.01 4.00 18.69
C THR A 46 -0.18 2.93 19.37
N THR A 47 -0.79 2.23 20.34
CA THR A 47 -0.27 0.96 20.87
C THR A 47 -0.93 -0.21 20.13
N GLY A 48 -0.37 -1.41 20.26
CA GLY A 48 -0.94 -2.64 19.70
C GLY A 48 -0.08 -3.27 18.61
N LEU A 49 -0.72 -4.00 17.70
CA LEU A 49 -0.06 -4.63 16.57
C LEU A 49 0.33 -3.57 15.54
N HIS A 50 1.53 -3.65 14.98
CA HIS A 50 1.95 -2.83 13.86
C HIS A 50 2.53 -3.72 12.78
N GLU A 51 2.29 -3.39 11.53
CA GLU A 51 2.73 -4.19 10.40
C GLU A 51 3.82 -3.47 9.62
N PHE A 52 4.87 -4.21 9.28
CA PHE A 52 5.93 -3.80 8.38
C PHE A 52 5.83 -4.61 7.10
N SER A 53 5.96 -3.95 5.96
CA SER A 53 6.00 -4.61 4.65
C SER A 53 7.26 -4.20 3.88
N LEU A 54 7.76 -5.15 3.09
CA LEU A 54 8.84 -4.93 2.14
C LEU A 54 8.42 -5.53 0.81
N PHE A 55 8.39 -4.67 -0.21
CA PHE A 55 8.23 -5.07 -1.60
C PHE A 55 9.54 -4.80 -2.34
N LEU A 56 10.00 -5.77 -3.11
CA LEU A 56 11.17 -5.66 -3.98
C LEU A 56 10.75 -6.09 -5.38
N SER A 57 11.14 -5.33 -6.38
CA SER A 57 10.96 -5.66 -7.79
C SER A 57 12.33 -5.87 -8.41
N GLU A 58 12.57 -7.07 -8.90
CA GLU A 58 13.67 -7.38 -9.81
C GLU A 58 13.11 -7.30 -11.23
N LEU A 59 13.64 -6.40 -12.06
CA LEU A 59 13.21 -6.27 -13.44
C LEU A 59 14.33 -6.81 -14.34
N GLU A 60 14.12 -7.98 -14.95
CA GLU A 60 15.08 -8.60 -15.86
C GLU A 60 15.13 -7.92 -17.24
N ARG A 61 15.35 -6.60 -17.26
CA ARG A 61 15.66 -5.87 -18.48
C ARG A 61 17.00 -5.17 -18.30
N GLU A 62 17.84 -5.26 -19.32
CA GLU A 62 19.19 -4.70 -19.40
C GLU A 62 19.24 -3.17 -19.14
N GLU A 63 18.09 -2.51 -19.13
CA GLU A 63 17.91 -1.05 -18.99
C GLU A 63 17.02 -0.63 -17.80
N VAL A 64 16.46 -1.56 -17.01
CA VAL A 64 15.49 -1.22 -15.96
C VAL A 64 15.98 -1.65 -14.60
N GLN A 65 16.01 -0.69 -13.71
CA GLN A 65 16.65 -0.79 -12.42
C GLN A 65 15.72 -1.43 -11.36
N ASP A 66 16.28 -2.32 -10.54
CA ASP A 66 15.58 -2.92 -9.39
C ASP A 66 15.01 -1.85 -8.47
N SER A 67 13.78 -2.02 -7.97
CA SER A 67 13.12 -1.06 -7.08
C SER A 67 12.59 -1.72 -5.80
N GLY A 68 12.23 -0.92 -4.80
CA GLY A 68 11.61 -1.45 -3.60
C GLY A 68 10.80 -0.43 -2.81
N ARG A 69 9.83 -0.92 -2.04
CA ARG A 69 8.99 -0.14 -1.13
C ARG A 69 9.02 -0.73 0.26
N ILE A 70 9.23 0.13 1.25
CA ILE A 70 9.14 -0.23 2.67
C ILE A 70 7.86 0.41 3.21
N GLY A 71 6.92 -0.40 3.67
CA GLY A 71 5.66 0.06 4.25
C GLY A 71 5.63 -0.09 5.78
N PHE A 72 4.84 0.76 6.42
CA PHE A 72 4.51 0.68 7.83
C PHE A 72 3.03 1.03 8.00
N MET A 73 2.28 0.14 8.64
CA MET A 73 0.86 0.32 8.93
C MET A 73 0.63 0.25 10.44
N GLU A 74 0.00 1.30 10.97
CA GLU A 74 -0.33 1.39 12.39
C GLU A 74 -1.63 0.65 12.68
N ASN A 75 -1.58 -0.30 13.62
CA ASN A 75 -2.76 -0.98 14.16
C ASN A 75 -3.81 -1.32 13.10
N PRO A 76 -3.54 -2.31 12.22
CA PRO A 76 -4.52 -2.74 11.23
C PRO A 76 -5.83 -3.24 11.86
N GLY A 77 -5.82 -3.48 13.18
CA GLY A 77 -6.97 -3.82 13.99
C GLY A 77 -7.51 -5.21 13.70
N VAL A 78 -8.76 -5.45 14.10
CA VAL A 78 -9.45 -6.73 13.91
C VAL A 78 -10.43 -6.52 12.76
N LEU A 79 -9.98 -6.82 11.54
CA LEU A 79 -10.69 -6.47 10.30
C LEU A 79 -12.14 -6.96 10.27
N ASP A 80 -12.42 -8.18 10.74
CA ASP A 80 -13.79 -8.70 10.79
C ASP A 80 -14.71 -7.92 11.74
N LYS A 81 -14.15 -7.45 12.86
CA LYS A 81 -14.88 -6.61 13.79
C LYS A 81 -15.18 -5.25 13.17
N PHE A 82 -14.19 -4.61 12.55
CA PHE A 82 -14.39 -3.33 11.87
C PHE A 82 -15.41 -3.45 10.73
N PHE A 83 -15.35 -4.54 9.97
CA PHE A 83 -16.32 -4.81 8.91
C PHE A 83 -17.76 -4.87 9.44
N GLN A 84 -17.99 -5.59 10.55
CA GLN A 84 -19.32 -5.66 11.16
C GLN A 84 -19.74 -4.33 11.80
N ASP A 85 -18.84 -3.67 12.53
CA ASP A 85 -19.10 -2.38 13.18
C ASP A 85 -19.48 -1.30 12.12
N ASP A 86 -18.81 -1.30 10.97
CA ASP A 86 -19.10 -0.37 9.86
C ASP A 86 -20.45 -0.66 9.18
N ILE A 87 -20.83 -1.94 9.03
CA ILE A 87 -22.17 -2.32 8.56
C ILE A 87 -23.23 -1.79 9.53
N ASP A 88 -23.06 -2.04 10.83
CA ASP A 88 -24.01 -1.64 11.84
C ASP A 88 -24.16 -0.11 11.90
N MET A 89 -23.04 0.62 11.79
CA MET A 89 -23.02 2.08 11.74
C MET A 89 -23.73 2.63 10.50
N ALA A 90 -23.41 2.10 9.31
CA ALA A 90 -24.04 2.54 8.06
C ALA A 90 -25.54 2.28 8.06
N ARG A 91 -25.96 1.11 8.56
CA ARG A 91 -27.38 0.76 8.71
C ARG A 91 -28.08 1.57 9.80
N GLY A 92 -27.36 2.04 10.82
CA GLY A 92 -27.87 2.92 11.86
C GLY A 92 -28.08 4.38 11.42
N SER A 93 -27.52 4.76 10.27
CA SER A 93 -27.54 6.14 9.77
C SER A 93 -28.76 6.41 8.90
N ASP A 94 -29.26 7.66 8.92
CA ASP A 94 -30.33 8.09 8.00
C ASP A 94 -29.86 8.07 6.54
N ILE A 95 -28.58 8.44 6.34
CA ILE A 95 -27.89 8.45 5.06
C ILE A 95 -26.46 7.95 5.30
N ALA A 96 -26.01 6.96 4.52
CA ALA A 96 -24.64 6.49 4.51
C ALA A 96 -23.96 6.84 3.18
N ILE A 97 -22.75 7.39 3.24
CA ILE A 97 -21.89 7.62 2.07
C ILE A 97 -20.77 6.60 2.11
N ILE A 98 -20.72 5.73 1.11
CA ILE A 98 -19.72 4.65 1.01
C ILE A 98 -18.71 5.02 -0.08
N ILE A 99 -17.43 5.12 0.29
CA ILE A 99 -16.34 5.40 -0.63
C ILE A 99 -15.59 4.08 -0.88
N VAL A 100 -15.69 3.58 -2.09
CA VAL A 100 -15.04 2.35 -2.55
C VAL A 100 -14.43 2.61 -3.93
N GLY A 101 -13.41 1.85 -4.28
CA GLY A 101 -12.77 1.98 -5.57
C GLY A 101 -11.45 1.25 -5.63
N LYS A 102 -10.76 1.50 -6.72
CA LYS A 102 -9.38 1.10 -6.95
C LYS A 102 -8.52 2.36 -6.87
N ASP A 103 -7.31 2.24 -6.34
CA ASP A 103 -6.30 3.28 -6.46
C ASP A 103 -5.38 2.99 -7.65
N HIS A 104 -4.39 3.87 -7.87
CA HIS A 104 -3.41 3.77 -8.94
C HIS A 104 -2.51 2.51 -8.91
N GLU A 105 -2.51 1.72 -7.83
CA GLU A 105 -1.72 0.48 -7.77
C GLU A 105 -2.46 -0.71 -8.41
N TRP A 106 -3.79 -0.63 -8.52
CA TRP A 106 -4.61 -1.71 -9.10
C TRP A 106 -4.68 -1.67 -10.62
N GLU A 107 -4.44 -0.50 -11.23
CA GLU A 107 -4.37 -0.29 -12.67
C GLU A 107 -2.99 0.28 -12.99
N THR A 108 -2.10 -0.54 -13.56
CA THR A 108 -0.73 -0.12 -13.89
C THR A 108 -0.51 -0.14 -15.40
N GLU A 109 0.44 0.65 -15.90
CA GLU A 109 0.79 0.67 -17.32
C GLU A 109 1.25 -0.70 -17.84
N THR A 110 1.81 -1.53 -16.95
CA THR A 110 2.45 -2.80 -17.29
C THR A 110 1.56 -4.03 -17.08
N SER A 111 0.39 -3.87 -16.48
CA SER A 111 -0.49 -5.00 -16.18
C SER A 111 -1.96 -4.64 -16.27
N ASP A 112 -2.70 -5.44 -17.05
CA ASP A 112 -4.15 -5.41 -17.06
C ASP A 112 -4.74 -5.98 -15.75
N MET A 113 -5.95 -5.52 -15.42
CA MET A 113 -6.70 -6.09 -14.31
C MET A 113 -7.18 -7.51 -14.60
N VAL A 114 -7.06 -8.39 -13.60
CA VAL A 114 -7.51 -9.79 -13.69
C VAL A 114 -9.02 -9.96 -13.45
N SER A 115 -9.67 -8.96 -12.85
CA SER A 115 -11.13 -8.94 -12.62
C SER A 115 -11.63 -7.50 -12.57
N MET A 116 -12.89 -7.28 -12.96
CA MET A 116 -13.57 -5.99 -12.77
C MET A 116 -14.03 -5.76 -11.32
N ASP A 117 -14.02 -6.78 -10.46
CA ASP A 117 -14.46 -6.69 -9.06
C ASP A 117 -13.72 -5.60 -8.27
N LEU A 118 -14.37 -5.08 -7.23
CA LEU A 118 -13.74 -4.14 -6.31
C LEU A 118 -12.74 -4.89 -5.39
N PRO A 119 -11.65 -4.24 -4.98
CA PRO A 119 -10.65 -4.85 -4.11
C PRO A 119 -11.20 -5.38 -2.79
N GLY A 120 -10.60 -6.47 -2.31
CA GLY A 120 -10.89 -7.05 -1.01
C GLY A 120 -12.36 -7.43 -0.83
N ARG A 121 -12.94 -7.04 0.30
CA ARG A 121 -14.34 -7.36 0.67
C ARG A 121 -15.32 -6.23 0.32
N SER A 122 -14.95 -5.33 -0.58
CA SER A 122 -15.76 -4.15 -0.90
C SER A 122 -17.15 -4.51 -1.45
N ASN A 123 -17.22 -5.48 -2.38
CA ASN A 123 -18.51 -5.94 -2.93
C ASN A 123 -19.42 -6.56 -1.87
N GLU A 124 -18.84 -7.34 -0.94
CA GLU A 124 -19.53 -7.94 0.20
C GLU A 124 -20.09 -6.85 1.13
N PHE A 125 -19.26 -5.84 1.45
CA PHE A 125 -19.64 -4.72 2.30
C PHE A 125 -20.81 -3.93 1.73
N ILE A 126 -20.74 -3.54 0.45
CA ILE A 126 -21.81 -2.79 -0.24
C ILE A 126 -23.11 -3.60 -0.20
N SER A 127 -23.02 -4.89 -0.49
CA SER A 127 -24.19 -5.78 -0.48
C SER A 127 -24.82 -5.87 0.92
N ALA A 128 -24.00 -6.01 1.96
CA ALA A 128 -24.47 -6.08 3.35
C ALA A 128 -25.14 -4.78 3.82
N VAL A 129 -24.60 -3.62 3.42
CA VAL A 129 -25.20 -2.31 3.75
C VAL A 129 -26.50 -2.09 2.98
N ALA A 130 -26.56 -2.48 1.71
CA ALA A 130 -27.71 -2.28 0.83
C ALA A 130 -28.93 -3.16 1.16
N VAL A 131 -28.79 -4.18 2.02
CA VAL A 131 -29.93 -5.02 2.42
C VAL A 131 -31.04 -4.14 3.03
N PRO A 132 -32.27 -4.17 2.50
CA PRO A 132 -33.37 -3.38 3.03
C PRO A 132 -33.55 -3.60 4.54
N ARG A 133 -33.82 -2.54 5.29
CA ARG A 133 -34.26 -2.71 6.67
C ARG A 133 -35.61 -3.42 6.63
N SER A 134 -35.81 -4.46 7.43
CA SER A 134 -37.12 -5.07 7.59
C SER A 134 -38.10 -4.00 8.07
N THR A 135 -38.95 -3.51 7.17
CA THR A 135 -40.03 -2.61 7.50
C THR A 135 -41.12 -3.42 8.17
N GLY A 136 -40.98 -3.62 9.49
CA GLY A 136 -42.09 -4.04 10.33
C GLY A 136 -43.09 -2.90 10.41
N PHE A 137 -43.97 -2.79 9.42
CA PHE A 137 -45.24 -2.09 9.62
C PHE A 137 -46.11 -3.01 10.48
N SER A 138 -46.22 -2.66 11.77
CA SER A 138 -47.26 -3.15 12.69
C SER A 138 -48.57 -2.43 12.45
#